data_AF-A0A1Q7AVX1-F1
#
_entry.id   AF-A0A1Q7AVX1-F1
#
_cell.length_a   1.000
_cell.length_b   1.000
_cell.length_c   1.000
_cell.angle_alpha   90.00
_cell.angle_beta   90.00
_cell.angle_gamma   90.00
#
_symmetry.space_group_name_H-M   'P 1'
#
loop_
_entity.id
_entity.type
_entity.pdbx_description
1 polymer ?
#
loop_
_entity_poly.entity_id
_entity_poly.type
_entity_poly.pdbx_seq_one_letter_code
_entity_poly.pdbx_strand_id
1 'polypeptide(L)'
;MTAPLVECVPNFSEGRDPATIDALRAAISGVPGVQLLDVQSDTSHNRSVFTFVAPPAAAVDAAFAAMRVATERIDLTKHSGEHPRMGATDVVPFVPVSGVTMDDCVALARKLGERVGSELGIPAFLYAKAATRPEHERLPDIRKGEFEALRERTLAPDFGPPKAHPTAGVTAIGARPFLVAFNVYLDTQEIAVAKEIAKQIRTSSGGLPGVQASGFIVDGLAQVSMNLLDIDITSPAVVFNAIKARAEKHGVGVQKSEIVGLVPERALIGAAETALRLSNAGEHILETKIGFTPRDTGPSLDGWIDALARESPTPGGGSAAALAGTLAAALVAMVARLTVGRKAYAAVDAQAREILAEAEQLRGDLRRLVDEDATAYEGVTRAYKIPKGDPRRSQAIDDALLAAARPPADVVKHGRRLLALAQTIEHIGNKHTVSDARVAGMLARTAIDGATENVNANLAAVSDQARARQSGVS
;
A
#
# COMPACT_ATOMS: atom_id res chain seq x y z
N MET A 1 -10.75 -8.89 -12.96
CA MET A 1 -10.44 -7.46 -12.88
C MET A 1 -9.63 -7.27 -11.62
N THR A 2 -8.48 -6.59 -11.71
CA THR A 2 -7.68 -6.22 -10.53
C THR A 2 -8.52 -5.36 -9.60
N ALA A 3 -8.35 -5.50 -8.28
CA ALA A 3 -9.08 -4.69 -7.31
C ALA A 3 -8.74 -3.20 -7.51
N PRO A 4 -9.71 -2.27 -7.33
CA PRO A 4 -9.47 -0.85 -7.51
C PRO A 4 -8.47 -0.35 -6.46
N LEU A 5 -7.43 0.34 -6.90
CA LEU A 5 -6.32 0.81 -6.08
C LEU A 5 -6.00 2.27 -6.39
N VAL A 6 -5.86 3.06 -5.34
CA VAL A 6 -5.43 4.46 -5.37
C VAL A 6 -4.17 4.59 -4.55
N GLU A 7 -3.18 5.30 -5.08
CA GLU A 7 -2.03 5.78 -4.31
C GLU A 7 -2.40 7.11 -3.66
N CYS A 8 -2.05 7.27 -2.39
CA CYS A 8 -2.18 8.52 -1.65
C CYS A 8 -0.83 8.88 -1.04
N VAL A 9 -0.40 10.13 -1.25
CA VAL A 9 0.96 10.56 -0.91
C VAL A 9 0.96 11.76 0.05
N PRO A 10 0.43 11.66 1.28
CA PRO A 10 0.34 12.81 2.17
C PRO A 10 1.73 13.29 2.61
N ASN A 11 1.85 14.62 2.67
CA ASN A 11 3.07 15.32 3.01
C ASN A 11 2.90 16.01 4.35
N PHE A 12 3.76 15.68 5.31
CA PHE A 12 3.70 16.23 6.66
C PHE A 12 4.91 17.11 6.94
N SER A 13 4.67 18.24 7.60
CA SER A 13 5.70 19.19 8.03
C SER A 13 6.37 18.71 9.32
N GLU A 14 6.98 17.53 9.26
CA GLU A 14 7.76 16.92 10.34
C GLU A 14 8.79 15.97 9.71
N GLY A 15 10.06 16.09 10.06
CA GLY A 15 11.13 15.22 9.56
C GLY A 15 12.20 14.91 10.61
N ARG A 16 11.97 15.26 11.88
CA ARG A 16 12.94 15.21 12.97
C ARG A 16 12.46 14.42 14.19
N ASP A 17 11.18 14.52 14.55
CA ASP A 17 10.60 13.78 15.70
C ASP A 17 10.13 12.38 15.29
N PRO A 18 10.84 11.30 15.70
CA PRO A 18 10.46 9.94 15.35
C PRO A 18 9.11 9.55 15.95
N ALA A 19 8.76 10.06 17.14
CA ALA A 19 7.51 9.70 17.80
C ALA A 19 6.28 10.23 17.05
N THR A 20 6.40 11.40 16.43
CA THR A 20 5.36 11.94 15.55
C THR A 20 5.29 11.18 14.23
N ILE A 21 6.43 10.86 13.61
CA ILE A 21 6.48 10.07 12.37
C ILE A 21 5.87 8.67 12.58
N ASP A 22 6.18 8.00 13.70
CA ASP A 22 5.63 6.69 14.03
C ASP A 22 4.13 6.74 14.34
N ALA A 23 3.65 7.81 14.97
CA ALA A 23 2.22 8.02 15.18
C ALA A 23 1.46 8.20 13.86
N LEU A 24 2.03 8.93 12.91
CA LEU A 24 1.48 9.08 11.56
C LEU A 24 1.45 7.73 10.83
N ARG A 25 2.53 6.95 10.92
CA ARG A 25 2.64 5.59 10.38
C ARG A 25 1.53 4.69 10.92
N ALA A 26 1.37 4.65 12.24
CA ALA A 26 0.35 3.85 12.91
C ALA A 26 -1.07 4.26 12.51
N ALA A 27 -1.34 5.56 12.35
CA ALA A 27 -2.64 6.05 11.92
C ALA A 27 -3.01 5.58 10.50
N ILE A 28 -2.06 5.59 9.57
CA ILE A 28 -2.27 5.12 8.19
C ILE A 28 -2.43 3.59 8.18
N SER A 29 -1.48 2.85 8.77
CA SER A 29 -1.47 1.39 8.76
C SER A 29 -2.57 0.75 9.61
N GLY A 30 -3.19 1.51 10.53
CA GLY A 30 -4.31 1.05 11.33
C GLY A 30 -5.65 0.95 10.58
N VAL A 31 -5.74 1.51 9.37
CA VAL A 31 -6.95 1.45 8.55
C VAL A 31 -6.96 0.16 7.71
N PRO A 32 -7.98 -0.71 7.84
CA PRO A 32 -8.05 -1.96 7.09
C PRO A 32 -8.01 -1.75 5.58
N GLY A 33 -7.22 -2.59 4.89
CA GLY A 33 -7.05 -2.54 3.43
C GLY A 33 -6.05 -1.50 2.93
N VAL A 34 -5.37 -0.79 3.83
CA VAL A 34 -4.29 0.15 3.46
C VAL A 34 -2.94 -0.55 3.55
N GLN A 35 -2.13 -0.37 2.52
CA GLN A 35 -0.75 -0.83 2.48
C GLN A 35 0.17 0.40 2.43
N LEU A 36 0.86 0.66 3.53
CA LEU A 36 1.90 1.68 3.57
C LEU A 36 3.13 1.17 2.82
N LEU A 37 3.50 1.84 1.74
CA LEU A 37 4.56 1.40 0.82
C LEU A 37 5.91 2.00 1.16
N ASP A 38 5.92 3.27 1.56
CA ASP A 38 7.14 4.02 1.86
C ASP A 38 6.88 5.20 2.82
N VAL A 39 7.91 5.56 3.59
CA VAL A 39 7.95 6.78 4.40
C VAL A 39 9.36 7.34 4.31
N GLN A 40 9.49 8.47 3.63
CA GLN A 40 10.75 9.17 3.51
C GLN A 40 10.70 10.46 4.33
N SER A 41 11.61 10.57 5.29
CA SER A 41 11.74 11.71 6.19
C SER A 41 13.08 12.40 5.94
N ASP A 42 13.05 13.72 5.85
CA ASP A 42 14.22 14.56 5.65
C ASP A 42 14.34 15.59 6.77
N THR A 43 15.47 15.56 7.47
CA THR A 43 15.75 16.39 8.66
C THR A 43 16.06 17.85 8.30
N SER A 44 16.68 18.10 7.15
CA SER A 44 17.06 19.43 6.65
C SER A 44 15.82 20.17 6.12
N HIS A 45 15.03 19.49 5.30
CA HIS A 45 13.73 19.97 4.83
C HIS A 45 12.68 19.99 5.95
N ASN A 46 12.89 19.24 7.04
CA ASN A 46 11.94 19.01 8.13
C ASN A 46 10.54 18.62 7.63
N ARG A 47 10.53 17.63 6.73
CA ARG A 47 9.34 17.15 6.02
C ARG A 47 9.41 15.64 5.87
N SER A 48 8.23 15.00 5.94
CA SER A 48 8.07 13.59 5.64
C SER A 48 7.03 13.39 4.54
N VAL A 49 7.34 12.49 3.62
CA VAL A 49 6.47 12.05 2.54
C VAL A 49 6.09 10.60 2.83
N PHE A 50 4.80 10.36 3.01
CA PHE A 50 4.27 9.02 3.21
C PHE A 50 3.62 8.59 1.89
N THR A 51 3.84 7.34 1.49
CA THR A 51 3.25 6.77 0.28
C THR A 51 2.51 5.49 0.66
N PHE A 52 1.21 5.45 0.43
CA PHE A 52 0.41 4.24 0.65
C PHE A 52 -0.55 4.00 -0.49
N VAL A 53 -0.96 2.75 -0.65
CA VAL A 53 -2.03 2.36 -1.57
C VAL A 53 -3.19 1.77 -0.80
N ALA A 54 -4.40 2.00 -1.30
CA ALA A 54 -5.62 1.48 -0.69
C ALA A 54 -6.77 1.42 -1.71
N PRO A 55 -7.81 0.60 -1.44
CA PRO A 55 -9.09 0.77 -2.09
C PRO A 55 -9.66 2.19 -1.87
N PRO A 56 -10.41 2.76 -2.82
CA PRO A 56 -10.91 4.15 -2.75
C PRO A 56 -11.57 4.53 -1.42
N ALA A 57 -12.38 3.63 -0.85
CA ALA A 57 -13.06 3.88 0.43
C ALA A 57 -12.08 4.06 1.59
N ALA A 58 -11.06 3.20 1.69
CA ALA A 58 -10.08 3.21 2.77
C ALA A 58 -9.03 4.33 2.62
N ALA A 59 -8.76 4.78 1.38
CA ALA A 59 -7.76 5.80 1.11
C ALA A 59 -8.06 7.13 1.82
N VAL A 60 -9.34 7.55 1.81
CA VAL A 60 -9.78 8.78 2.49
C VAL A 60 -9.69 8.63 4.01
N ASP A 61 -10.06 7.47 4.56
CA ASP A 61 -10.03 7.23 6.00
C ASP A 61 -8.60 7.23 6.55
N ALA A 62 -7.66 6.60 5.83
CA ALA A 62 -6.25 6.60 6.20
C ALA A 62 -5.62 8.00 6.13
N ALA A 63 -5.88 8.74 5.04
CA ALA A 63 -5.39 10.11 4.92
C ALA A 63 -5.94 11.00 6.04
N PHE A 64 -7.25 10.92 6.30
CA PHE A 64 -7.90 11.70 7.37
C PHE A 64 -7.36 11.34 8.76
N ALA A 65 -7.19 10.06 9.07
CA ALA A 65 -6.64 9.61 10.34
C ALA A 65 -5.23 10.16 10.58
N ALA A 66 -4.38 10.16 9.56
CA ALA A 66 -3.04 10.72 9.62
C ALA A 66 -3.06 12.25 9.76
N MET A 67 -3.94 12.94 9.04
CA MET A 67 -4.12 14.40 9.16
C MET A 67 -4.57 14.82 10.56
N ARG A 68 -5.44 14.04 11.21
CA ARG A 68 -5.83 14.27 12.60
C ARG A 68 -4.62 14.17 13.53
N VAL A 69 -3.81 13.12 13.40
CA VAL A 69 -2.57 12.96 14.19
C VAL A 69 -1.58 14.11 13.93
N ALA A 70 -1.40 14.52 12.68
CA ALA A 70 -0.56 15.66 12.32
C ALA A 70 -1.04 16.95 13.00
N THR A 71 -2.35 17.18 13.00
CA THR A 71 -2.98 18.36 13.63
C THR A 71 -2.77 18.38 15.14
N GLU A 72 -2.78 17.22 15.79
CA GLU A 72 -2.57 17.09 17.24
C GLU A 72 -1.10 17.25 17.66
N ARG A 73 -0.15 16.90 16.77
CA ARG A 73 1.27 16.75 17.13
C ARG A 73 2.20 17.81 16.54
N ILE A 74 1.84 18.40 15.42
CA ILE A 74 2.70 19.35 14.69
C ILE A 74 2.21 20.77 14.95
N ASP A 75 3.10 21.61 15.50
CA ASP A 75 2.87 23.03 15.73
C ASP A 75 3.72 23.87 14.77
N LEU A 76 3.10 24.36 13.69
CA LEU A 76 3.78 25.17 12.69
C LEU A 76 4.34 26.48 13.23
N THR A 77 3.85 26.98 14.37
CA THR A 77 4.40 28.19 14.99
C THR A 77 5.82 27.98 15.52
N LYS A 78 6.23 26.72 15.68
CA LYS A 78 7.56 26.28 16.12
C LYS A 78 8.33 25.54 15.02
N HIS A 79 7.70 25.30 13.87
CA HIS A 79 8.28 24.55 12.77
C HIS A 79 9.19 25.43 11.91
N SER A 80 10.37 24.90 11.59
CA SER A 80 11.27 25.44 10.57
C SER A 80 11.91 24.31 9.76
N GLY A 81 12.13 24.56 8.47
CA GLY A 81 12.74 23.63 7.52
C GLY A 81 13.04 24.34 6.20
N GLU A 82 13.93 23.77 5.40
CA GLU A 82 14.31 24.36 4.10
C GLU A 82 13.23 24.23 3.03
N HIS A 83 12.28 23.29 3.21
CA HIS A 83 11.20 23.07 2.26
C HIS A 83 10.02 24.02 2.52
N PRO A 84 9.49 24.70 1.49
CA PRO A 84 8.30 25.53 1.64
C PRO A 84 7.10 24.74 2.15
N ARG A 85 6.39 25.29 3.14
CA ARG A 85 5.25 24.61 3.78
C ARG A 85 4.16 25.57 4.21
N MET A 86 2.91 25.13 4.18
CA MET A 86 1.75 25.91 4.62
C MET A 86 0.85 25.18 5.63
N GLY A 87 1.08 23.87 5.84
CA GLY A 87 0.25 23.02 6.68
C GLY A 87 1.03 21.98 7.49
N ALA A 88 0.52 21.58 8.65
CA ALA A 88 1.00 20.40 9.38
C ALA A 88 0.89 19.16 8.49
N THR A 89 -0.24 19.04 7.79
CA THR A 89 -0.34 18.31 6.53
C THR A 89 -0.39 19.31 5.39
N ASP A 90 0.68 19.36 4.62
CA ASP A 90 0.90 20.41 3.64
C ASP A 90 0.18 20.12 2.31
N VAL A 91 0.26 18.88 1.81
CA VAL A 91 -0.48 18.43 0.62
C VAL A 91 -0.86 16.95 0.70
N VAL A 92 -2.04 16.59 0.19
CA VAL A 92 -2.53 15.22 0.05
C VAL A 92 -3.06 14.96 -1.37
N PRO A 93 -2.25 14.37 -2.26
CA PRO A 93 -2.70 13.93 -3.57
C PRO A 93 -3.21 12.49 -3.57
N PHE A 94 -4.27 12.25 -4.33
CA PHE A 94 -4.71 10.94 -4.77
C PHE A 94 -4.29 10.70 -6.24
N VAL A 95 -3.76 9.51 -6.52
CA VAL A 95 -3.22 9.12 -7.84
C VAL A 95 -3.87 7.79 -8.25
N PRO A 96 -4.48 7.70 -9.45
CA PRO A 96 -5.06 6.45 -9.91
C PRO A 96 -3.98 5.41 -10.21
N VAL A 97 -4.12 4.18 -9.69
CA VAL A 97 -3.15 3.09 -9.90
C VAL A 97 -3.75 1.95 -10.73
N SER A 98 -4.86 1.36 -10.28
CA SER A 98 -5.50 0.25 -10.99
C SER A 98 -7.01 0.30 -10.80
N GLY A 99 -7.80 0.09 -11.86
CA GLY A 99 -9.26 0.02 -11.76
C GLY A 99 -9.93 1.29 -11.21
N VAL A 100 -9.25 2.44 -11.24
CA VAL A 100 -9.71 3.74 -10.73
C VAL A 100 -9.37 4.82 -11.74
N THR A 101 -10.30 5.74 -11.97
CA THR A 101 -10.15 6.87 -12.90
C THR A 101 -9.63 8.13 -12.20
N MET A 102 -9.23 9.15 -12.97
CA MET A 102 -8.89 10.46 -12.40
C MET A 102 -10.10 11.11 -11.71
N ASP A 103 -11.31 10.95 -12.26
CA ASP A 103 -12.53 11.53 -11.70
C ASP A 103 -12.89 10.89 -10.35
N ASP A 104 -12.65 9.60 -10.20
CA ASP A 104 -12.76 8.92 -8.90
C ASP A 104 -11.81 9.54 -7.88
N CYS A 105 -10.53 9.76 -8.24
CA CYS A 105 -9.57 10.43 -7.36
C CYS A 105 -9.98 11.88 -7.04
N VAL A 106 -10.58 12.61 -7.97
CA VAL A 106 -11.15 13.95 -7.70
C VAL A 106 -12.29 13.87 -6.68
N ALA A 107 -13.15 12.85 -6.78
CA ALA A 107 -14.20 12.62 -5.80
C ALA A 107 -13.63 12.30 -4.40
N LEU A 108 -12.55 11.51 -4.32
CA LEU A 108 -11.84 11.25 -3.05
C LEU A 108 -11.24 12.53 -2.46
N ALA A 109 -10.61 13.37 -3.29
CA ALA A 109 -10.05 14.65 -2.87
C ALA A 109 -11.11 15.57 -2.27
N ARG A 110 -12.29 15.67 -2.92
CA ARG A 110 -13.44 16.42 -2.41
C ARG A 110 -13.93 15.88 -1.07
N LYS A 111 -14.12 14.56 -0.98
CA LYS A 111 -14.58 13.89 0.25
C LYS A 111 -13.62 14.14 1.42
N LEU A 112 -12.32 14.03 1.19
CA LEU A 112 -11.32 14.33 2.22
C LEU A 112 -11.35 15.82 2.60
N GLY A 113 -11.40 16.72 1.62
CA GLY A 113 -11.46 18.16 1.86
C GLY A 113 -12.65 18.60 2.72
N GLU A 114 -13.84 18.06 2.44
CA GLU A 114 -15.05 18.33 3.23
C GLU A 114 -14.89 17.88 4.69
N ARG A 115 -14.40 16.67 4.91
CA ARG A 115 -14.16 16.13 6.27
C ARG A 115 -13.10 16.92 7.02
N VAL A 116 -11.99 17.25 6.37
CA VAL A 116 -10.91 18.05 6.98
C VAL A 116 -11.42 19.44 7.37
N GLY A 117 -12.18 20.09 6.49
CA GLY A 117 -12.75 21.40 6.75
C GLY A 117 -13.78 21.40 7.89
N SER A 118 -14.63 20.37 7.97
CA SER A 118 -15.72 20.29 8.95
C SER A 118 -15.29 19.69 10.30
N GLU A 119 -14.48 18.63 10.30
CA GLU A 119 -14.12 17.87 11.50
C GLU A 119 -12.81 18.37 12.15
N LEU A 120 -11.83 18.85 11.35
CA LEU A 120 -10.55 19.35 11.86
C LEU A 120 -10.45 20.88 11.88
N GLY A 121 -11.40 21.58 11.26
CA GLY A 121 -11.39 23.05 11.17
C GLY A 121 -10.21 23.61 10.37
N ILE A 122 -9.64 22.83 9.45
CA ILE A 122 -8.50 23.25 8.63
C ILE A 122 -8.99 23.72 7.26
N PRO A 123 -8.56 24.91 6.78
CA PRO A 123 -8.87 25.35 5.42
C PRO A 123 -8.24 24.40 4.39
N ALA A 124 -9.08 23.82 3.53
CA ALA A 124 -8.67 22.89 2.50
C ALA A 124 -8.87 23.48 1.10
N PHE A 125 -7.78 23.54 0.34
CA PHE A 125 -7.76 23.97 -1.06
C PHE A 125 -7.73 22.75 -1.96
N LEU A 126 -8.67 22.65 -2.90
CA LEU A 126 -8.59 21.64 -3.95
C LEU A 126 -7.59 22.07 -5.01
N TYR A 127 -6.64 21.19 -5.37
CA TYR A 127 -5.58 21.51 -6.31
C TYR A 127 -5.45 20.50 -7.46
N ALA A 128 -4.61 20.82 -8.44
CA ALA A 128 -4.38 20.02 -9.65
C ALA A 128 -5.71 19.67 -10.36
N LYS A 129 -5.97 18.41 -10.69
CA LYS A 129 -7.20 18.01 -11.39
C LYS A 129 -8.46 18.15 -10.53
N ALA A 130 -8.33 18.33 -9.22
CA ALA A 130 -9.46 18.60 -8.34
C ALA A 130 -9.76 20.10 -8.18
N ALA A 131 -8.89 21.00 -8.68
CA ALA A 131 -9.05 22.43 -8.51
C ALA A 131 -10.37 22.93 -9.09
N THR A 132 -11.09 23.72 -8.29
CA THR A 132 -12.34 24.38 -8.69
C THR A 132 -12.09 25.71 -9.38
N ARG A 133 -10.87 26.24 -9.24
CA ARG A 133 -10.43 27.56 -9.68
C ARG A 133 -9.04 27.45 -10.34
N PRO A 134 -8.80 28.13 -11.47
CA PRO A 134 -7.52 28.07 -12.18
C PRO A 134 -6.32 28.43 -11.31
N GLU A 135 -6.45 29.41 -10.43
CA GLU A 135 -5.38 29.86 -9.52
C GLU A 135 -5.01 28.82 -8.45
N HIS A 136 -5.82 27.78 -8.24
CA HIS A 136 -5.54 26.68 -7.31
C HIS A 136 -4.94 25.45 -8.01
N GLU A 137 -4.85 25.42 -9.34
CA GLU A 137 -4.34 24.24 -10.05
C GLU A 137 -2.90 23.92 -9.65
N ARG A 138 -2.08 24.95 -9.43
CA ARG A 138 -0.67 24.84 -9.10
C ARG A 138 -0.43 24.98 -7.60
N LEU A 139 0.12 23.92 -7.01
CA LEU A 139 0.47 23.90 -5.59
C LEU A 139 1.41 25.05 -5.14
N PRO A 140 2.44 25.46 -5.91
CA PRO A 140 3.26 26.62 -5.53
C PRO A 140 2.49 27.94 -5.43
N ASP A 141 1.40 28.08 -6.19
CA ASP A 141 0.59 29.31 -6.20
C ASP A 141 -0.28 29.37 -4.93
N ILE A 142 -0.80 28.23 -4.46
CA ILE A 142 -1.49 28.10 -3.16
C ILE A 142 -0.49 28.34 -2.00
N ARG A 143 0.70 27.74 -2.07
CA ARG A 143 1.75 27.84 -1.03
C ARG A 143 2.43 29.21 -0.96
N LYS A 144 2.05 30.18 -1.79
CA LYS A 144 2.76 31.45 -1.90
C LYS A 144 2.75 32.21 -0.57
N GLY A 145 3.95 32.44 -0.03
CA GLY A 145 4.15 33.10 1.27
C GLY A 145 4.06 32.16 2.48
N GLU A 146 3.90 30.85 2.25
CA GLU A 146 4.00 29.81 3.27
C GLU A 146 3.03 30.01 4.45
N PHE A 147 3.26 29.32 5.55
CA PHE A 147 2.45 29.44 6.76
C PHE A 147 2.37 30.88 7.29
N GLU A 148 3.49 31.60 7.30
CA GLU A 148 3.61 32.94 7.88
C GLU A 148 2.74 33.98 7.17
N ALA A 149 2.70 33.99 5.84
CA ALA A 149 1.85 34.95 5.13
C ALA A 149 0.39 34.49 5.11
N LEU A 150 0.13 33.18 5.04
CA LEU A 150 -1.24 32.66 4.92
C LEU A 150 -2.02 32.81 6.23
N ARG A 151 -1.38 32.74 7.39
CA ARG A 151 -2.07 32.93 8.69
C ARG A 151 -2.60 34.35 8.92
N GLU A 152 -2.00 35.36 8.28
CA GLU A 152 -2.37 36.77 8.43
C GLU A 152 -3.44 37.22 7.42
N ARG A 153 -3.80 36.35 6.46
CA ARG A 153 -4.71 36.69 5.35
C ARG A 153 -6.10 36.11 5.59
N THR A 154 -7.10 36.77 5.00
CA THR A 154 -8.40 36.11 4.78
C THR A 154 -8.26 35.20 3.58
N LEU A 155 -8.66 33.94 3.77
CA LEU A 155 -8.52 32.87 2.80
C LEU A 155 -9.87 32.57 2.15
N ALA A 156 -9.83 32.00 0.94
CA ALA A 156 -11.01 31.49 0.24
C ALA A 156 -10.79 30.01 -0.09
N PRO A 157 -10.74 29.11 0.90
CA PRO A 157 -10.58 27.68 0.67
C PRO A 157 -11.83 27.09 -0.01
N ASP A 158 -11.72 25.88 -0.54
CA ASP A 158 -12.87 25.15 -1.08
C ASP A 158 -13.71 24.53 0.04
N PHE A 159 -13.06 24.14 1.15
CA PHE A 159 -13.72 23.67 2.37
C PHE A 159 -13.06 24.23 3.63
N GLY A 160 -13.83 24.32 4.71
CA GLY A 160 -13.34 24.80 6.01
C GLY A 160 -13.34 26.32 6.16
N PRO A 161 -12.80 26.83 7.27
CA PRO A 161 -12.91 28.25 7.64
C PRO A 161 -12.05 29.17 6.75
N PRO A 162 -12.40 30.47 6.60
CA PRO A 162 -11.64 31.43 5.79
C PRO A 162 -10.36 31.97 6.49
N LYS A 163 -9.84 31.25 7.48
CA LYS A 163 -8.63 31.59 8.25
C LYS A 163 -7.82 30.34 8.52
N ALA A 164 -6.49 30.45 8.44
CA ALA A 164 -5.59 29.34 8.74
C ALA A 164 -5.83 28.78 10.15
N HIS A 165 -5.70 27.47 10.30
CA HIS A 165 -5.70 26.84 11.62
C HIS A 165 -4.49 27.36 12.43
N PRO A 166 -4.64 27.73 13.72
CA PRO A 166 -3.59 28.43 14.47
C PRO A 166 -2.23 27.73 14.49
N THR A 167 -2.23 26.40 14.62
CA THR A 167 -1.01 25.58 14.68
C THR A 167 -0.82 24.67 13.47
N ALA A 168 -1.89 24.38 12.73
CA ALA A 168 -1.87 23.38 11.66
C ALA A 168 -1.89 24.02 10.26
N GLY A 169 -2.10 25.34 10.16
CA GLY A 169 -2.04 26.08 8.91
C GLY A 169 -3.20 25.75 7.98
N VAL A 170 -2.88 25.53 6.71
CA VAL A 170 -3.83 25.18 5.63
C VAL A 170 -3.33 23.97 4.87
N THR A 171 -4.21 23.28 4.15
CA THR A 171 -3.83 22.09 3.38
C THR A 171 -4.29 22.17 1.93
N ALA A 172 -3.51 21.58 1.01
CA ALA A 172 -3.96 21.32 -0.35
C ALA A 172 -4.31 19.84 -0.51
N ILE A 173 -5.47 19.54 -1.07
CA ILE A 173 -5.92 18.16 -1.33
C ILE A 173 -6.26 18.07 -2.81
N GLY A 174 -5.82 17.01 -3.50
CA GLY A 174 -6.05 16.97 -4.94
C GLY A 174 -5.96 15.60 -5.56
N ALA A 175 -6.19 15.60 -6.86
CA ALA A 175 -6.00 14.43 -7.70
C ALA A 175 -5.04 14.80 -8.83
N ARG A 176 -4.08 13.92 -9.13
CA ARG A 176 -3.10 14.16 -10.17
C ARG A 176 -2.58 12.86 -10.77
N PRO A 177 -2.02 12.91 -11.98
CA PRO A 177 -1.20 11.81 -12.50
C PRO A 177 -0.03 11.50 -11.55
N PHE A 178 0.59 10.34 -11.78
CA PHE A 178 1.82 9.97 -11.10
C PHE A 178 2.88 11.06 -11.34
N LEU A 179 3.62 11.40 -10.29
CA LEU A 179 4.65 12.45 -10.31
C LEU A 179 5.91 11.87 -9.69
N VAL A 180 7.05 12.13 -10.32
CA VAL A 180 8.35 11.70 -9.80
C VAL A 180 9.07 12.91 -9.21
N ALA A 181 9.28 12.89 -7.90
CA ALA A 181 10.14 13.85 -7.23
C ALA A 181 11.60 13.39 -7.40
N PHE A 182 12.41 14.20 -8.06
CA PHE A 182 13.76 13.84 -8.48
C PHE A 182 14.72 14.96 -8.14
N ASN A 183 15.79 14.65 -7.43
CA ASN A 183 16.80 15.60 -7.00
C ASN A 183 18.14 15.25 -7.64
N VAL A 184 18.89 16.27 -8.07
CA VAL A 184 20.25 16.11 -8.60
C VAL A 184 21.20 16.98 -7.79
N TYR A 185 22.20 16.34 -7.17
CA TYR A 185 23.22 16.98 -6.36
C TYR A 185 24.42 17.32 -7.23
N LEU A 186 24.84 18.58 -7.17
CA LEU A 186 25.96 19.11 -7.91
C LEU A 186 27.22 19.10 -7.03
N ASP A 187 28.39 18.94 -7.66
CA ASP A 187 29.68 18.95 -6.98
C ASP A 187 30.15 20.39 -6.67
N THR A 188 29.29 21.14 -5.99
CA THR A 188 29.51 22.52 -5.56
C THR A 188 28.63 22.85 -4.37
N GLN A 189 29.03 23.83 -3.56
CA GLN A 189 28.22 24.41 -2.49
C GLN A 189 27.52 25.71 -2.93
N GLU A 190 27.65 26.08 -4.20
CA GLU A 190 27.10 27.33 -4.73
C GLU A 190 25.62 27.20 -5.11
N ILE A 191 24.73 27.63 -4.23
CA ILE A 191 23.28 27.62 -4.47
C ILE A 191 22.88 28.39 -5.74
N ALA A 192 23.67 29.40 -6.13
CA ALA A 192 23.42 30.19 -7.32
C ALA A 192 23.43 29.32 -8.60
N VAL A 193 24.34 28.35 -8.68
CA VAL A 193 24.43 27.41 -9.81
C VAL A 193 23.17 26.55 -9.88
N ALA A 194 22.75 25.96 -8.76
CA ALA A 194 21.54 25.14 -8.71
C ALA A 194 20.27 25.94 -9.05
N LYS A 195 20.14 27.18 -8.54
CA LYS A 195 19.00 28.06 -8.83
C LYS A 195 18.91 28.45 -10.30
N GLU A 196 20.05 28.74 -10.93
CA GLU A 196 20.09 29.08 -12.35
C GLU A 196 19.74 27.87 -13.23
N ILE A 197 20.31 26.69 -12.93
CA ILE A 197 19.95 25.46 -13.63
C ILE A 197 18.45 25.15 -13.46
N ALA A 198 17.93 25.20 -12.23
CA ALA A 198 16.51 24.99 -11.94
C ALA A 198 15.59 25.94 -12.74
N LYS A 199 15.99 27.22 -12.84
CA LYS A 199 15.28 28.23 -13.63
C LYS A 199 15.29 27.88 -15.12
N GLN A 200 16.41 27.39 -15.66
CA GLN A 200 16.49 27.05 -17.09
C GLN A 200 15.74 25.78 -17.47
N ILE A 201 15.57 24.81 -16.55
CA ILE A 201 14.90 23.54 -16.86
C ILE A 201 13.40 23.56 -16.59
N ARG A 202 12.88 24.43 -15.72
CA ARG A 202 11.47 24.41 -15.34
C ARG A 202 10.56 25.01 -16.42
N THR A 203 9.36 24.45 -16.54
CA THR A 203 8.35 24.87 -17.52
C THR A 203 7.97 26.34 -17.37
N SER A 204 7.85 26.85 -16.15
CA SER A 204 7.43 28.24 -15.89
C SER A 204 8.42 29.30 -16.38
N SER A 205 9.59 28.89 -16.86
CA SER A 205 10.62 29.77 -17.41
C SER A 205 10.97 29.39 -18.86
N GLY A 206 10.11 28.62 -19.53
CA GLY A 206 10.30 28.19 -20.92
C GLY A 206 11.22 26.97 -21.07
N GLY A 207 11.51 26.27 -19.97
CA GLY A 207 12.32 25.05 -19.97
C GLY A 207 11.54 23.82 -20.46
N LEU A 208 11.89 22.66 -19.90
CA LEU A 208 11.30 21.38 -20.26
C LEU A 208 9.80 21.35 -19.86
N PRO A 209 8.93 20.75 -20.68
CA PRO A 209 7.51 20.61 -20.37
C PRO A 209 7.27 19.68 -19.19
N GLY A 210 6.33 20.02 -18.30
CA GLY A 210 5.98 19.20 -17.14
C GLY A 210 7.05 19.15 -16.03
N VAL A 211 7.98 20.12 -15.98
CA VAL A 211 9.04 20.20 -14.96
C VAL A 211 8.83 21.41 -14.06
N GLN A 212 8.73 21.16 -12.75
CA GLN A 212 8.82 22.20 -11.72
C GLN A 212 10.15 22.02 -10.98
N ALA A 213 10.99 23.05 -10.91
CA ALA A 213 12.30 22.92 -10.28
C ALA A 213 12.70 24.16 -9.46
N SER A 214 13.48 23.90 -8.41
CA SER A 214 14.11 24.89 -7.54
C SER A 214 15.52 24.45 -7.13
N GLY A 215 16.32 25.39 -6.65
CA GLY A 215 17.69 25.14 -6.17
C GLY A 215 17.80 25.33 -4.66
N PHE A 216 18.42 24.37 -3.97
CA PHE A 216 18.61 24.33 -2.52
C PHE A 216 20.06 24.02 -2.16
N ILE A 217 20.42 24.24 -0.89
CA ILE A 217 21.61 23.63 -0.27
C ILE A 217 21.10 22.53 0.65
N VAL A 218 21.59 21.31 0.49
CA VAL A 218 21.25 20.19 1.35
C VAL A 218 22.55 19.49 1.72
N ASP A 219 22.81 19.32 3.02
CA ASP A 219 24.03 18.72 3.56
C ASP A 219 25.33 19.32 2.98
N GLY A 220 25.33 20.64 2.77
CA GLY A 220 26.47 21.37 2.23
C GLY A 220 26.65 21.27 0.71
N LEU A 221 25.71 20.67 -0.02
CA LEU A 221 25.78 20.53 -1.47
C LEU A 221 24.64 21.27 -2.16
N ALA A 222 24.93 21.88 -3.31
CA ALA A 222 23.93 22.48 -4.17
C ALA A 222 23.09 21.41 -4.85
N GLN A 223 21.78 21.49 -4.69
CA GLN A 223 20.82 20.52 -5.20
C GLN A 223 19.83 21.21 -6.15
N VAL A 224 19.63 20.63 -7.33
CA VAL A 224 18.49 20.93 -8.20
C VAL A 224 17.37 19.96 -7.84
N SER A 225 16.39 20.43 -7.08
CA SER A 225 15.20 19.64 -6.72
C SER A 225 14.08 19.90 -7.71
N MET A 226 13.40 18.84 -8.16
CA MET A 226 12.32 18.98 -9.13
C MET A 226 11.19 17.96 -8.96
N ASN A 227 10.02 18.33 -9.47
CA ASN A 227 8.89 17.44 -9.71
C ASN A 227 8.69 17.27 -11.22
N LEU A 228 8.68 16.02 -11.68
CA LEU A 228 8.29 15.62 -13.02
C LEU A 228 6.79 15.28 -13.00
N LEU A 229 5.97 16.18 -13.55
CA LEU A 229 4.52 16.08 -13.52
C LEU A 229 3.98 15.02 -14.49
N ASP A 230 4.75 14.71 -15.52
CA ASP A 230 4.44 13.70 -16.53
C ASP A 230 5.76 13.14 -17.11
N ILE A 231 6.09 11.91 -16.73
CA ILE A 231 7.33 11.24 -17.14
C ILE A 231 7.29 10.69 -18.56
N ASP A 232 6.10 10.61 -19.16
CA ASP A 232 5.93 10.20 -20.55
C ASP A 232 6.18 11.40 -21.49
N ILE A 233 6.07 12.63 -20.97
CA ILE A 233 6.47 13.88 -21.64
C ILE A 233 7.95 14.21 -21.38
N THR A 234 8.37 14.29 -20.12
CA THR A 234 9.77 14.55 -19.73
C THR A 234 10.24 13.50 -18.74
N SER A 235 11.05 12.56 -19.24
CA SER A 235 11.57 11.45 -18.42
C SER A 235 12.70 11.88 -17.48
N PRO A 236 12.97 11.11 -16.40
CA PRO A 236 14.12 11.34 -15.53
C PRO A 236 15.45 11.40 -16.29
N ALA A 237 15.60 10.58 -17.35
CA ALA A 237 16.80 10.57 -18.18
C ALA A 237 17.01 11.89 -18.93
N VAL A 238 15.95 12.43 -19.52
CA VAL A 238 15.98 13.71 -20.26
C VAL A 238 16.37 14.84 -19.33
N VAL A 239 15.73 14.96 -18.16
CA VAL A 239 16.01 16.05 -17.23
C VAL A 239 17.40 15.91 -16.60
N PHE A 240 17.84 14.69 -16.27
CA PHE A 240 19.18 14.44 -15.74
C PHE A 240 20.27 14.89 -16.71
N ASN A 241 20.14 14.51 -17.99
CA ASN A 241 21.08 14.93 -19.03
C ASN A 241 21.04 16.45 -19.26
N ALA A 242 19.86 17.07 -19.20
CA ALA A 242 19.71 18.51 -19.31
C ALA A 242 20.38 19.27 -18.16
N ILE A 243 20.34 18.74 -16.94
CA ILE A 243 21.03 19.29 -15.77
C ILE A 243 22.53 19.09 -15.90
N LYS A 244 22.98 17.86 -16.22
CA LYS A 244 24.40 17.54 -16.41
C LYS A 244 25.06 18.47 -17.43
N ALA A 245 24.46 18.63 -18.61
CA ALA A 245 24.99 19.51 -19.65
C ALA A 245 25.04 21.00 -19.24
N ARG A 246 24.18 21.44 -18.31
CA ARG A 246 24.21 22.81 -17.78
C ARG A 246 25.24 22.96 -16.66
N ALA A 247 25.34 21.98 -15.77
CA ALA A 247 26.36 21.93 -14.73
C ALA A 247 27.78 21.97 -15.34
N GLU A 248 28.01 21.23 -16.43
CA GLU A 248 29.26 21.23 -17.18
C GLU A 248 29.62 22.64 -17.71
N LYS A 249 28.64 23.45 -18.13
CA LYS A 249 28.88 24.85 -18.55
C LYS A 249 29.31 25.77 -17.39
N HIS A 250 29.01 25.38 -16.16
CA HIS A 250 29.47 26.04 -14.94
C HIS A 250 30.77 25.44 -14.41
N GLY A 251 31.37 24.45 -15.08
CA GLY A 251 32.57 23.75 -14.59
C GLY A 251 32.30 22.85 -13.39
N VAL A 252 31.03 22.46 -13.16
CA VAL A 252 30.59 21.68 -12.00
C VAL A 252 30.10 20.30 -12.46
N GLY A 253 30.48 19.25 -11.72
CA GLY A 253 30.01 17.89 -11.95
C GLY A 253 28.64 17.60 -11.31
N VAL A 254 28.04 16.48 -11.68
CA VAL A 254 26.93 15.88 -10.94
C VAL A 254 27.51 14.83 -10.01
N GLN A 255 27.25 14.95 -8.71
CA GLN A 255 27.76 14.00 -7.71
C GLN A 255 26.86 12.77 -7.57
N LYS A 256 25.54 13.00 -7.44
CA LYS A 256 24.52 11.94 -7.31
C LYS A 256 23.15 12.45 -7.71
N SER A 257 22.20 11.54 -7.86
CA SER A 257 20.77 11.87 -7.97
C SER A 257 19.96 11.01 -7.01
N GLU A 258 18.77 11.49 -6.66
CA GLU A 258 17.90 10.88 -5.67
C GLU A 258 16.45 10.94 -6.14
N ILE A 259 15.73 9.84 -5.94
CA ILE A 259 14.28 9.79 -6.07
C ILE A 259 13.70 9.99 -4.68
N VAL A 260 12.73 10.90 -4.56
CA VAL A 260 11.98 11.10 -3.32
C VAL A 260 10.63 10.38 -3.43
N GLY A 261 10.42 9.37 -2.59
CA GLY A 261 9.30 8.44 -2.64
C GLY A 261 9.52 7.34 -3.68
N LEU A 262 8.44 6.95 -4.37
CA LEU A 262 8.45 5.87 -5.34
C LEU A 262 8.52 6.39 -6.78
N VAL A 263 8.97 5.52 -7.67
CA VAL A 263 9.06 5.78 -9.11
C VAL A 263 8.46 4.60 -9.89
N PRO A 264 7.79 4.83 -11.04
CA PRO A 264 7.35 3.74 -11.89
C PRO A 264 8.55 3.05 -12.52
N GLU A 265 8.55 1.72 -12.56
CA GLU A 265 9.62 0.89 -13.13
C GLU A 265 10.03 1.38 -14.53
N ARG A 266 9.06 1.72 -15.38
CA ARG A 266 9.29 2.22 -16.76
C ARG A 266 10.23 3.43 -16.81
N ALA A 267 10.23 4.28 -15.79
CA ALA A 267 11.08 5.46 -15.74
C ALA A 267 12.56 5.09 -15.54
N LEU A 268 12.83 4.04 -14.75
CA LEU A 268 14.18 3.52 -14.51
C LEU A 268 14.68 2.72 -15.72
N ILE A 269 13.83 1.88 -16.31
CA ILE A 269 14.16 1.14 -17.53
C ILE A 269 14.52 2.11 -18.66
N GLY A 270 13.69 3.13 -18.91
CA GLY A 270 13.96 4.13 -19.95
C GLY A 270 15.24 4.93 -19.69
N ALA A 271 15.59 5.17 -18.42
CA ALA A 271 16.88 5.78 -18.07
C ALA A 271 18.06 4.85 -18.35
N ALA A 272 17.95 3.56 -18.02
CA ALA A 272 18.96 2.57 -18.33
C ALA A 272 19.14 2.40 -19.86
N GLU A 273 18.05 2.36 -20.63
CA GLU A 273 18.08 2.34 -22.10
C GLU A 273 18.84 3.54 -22.67
N THR A 274 18.53 4.73 -22.18
CA THR A 274 19.19 5.97 -22.63
C THR A 274 20.68 5.98 -22.29
N ALA A 275 21.03 5.60 -21.05
CA ALA A 275 22.41 5.65 -20.57
C ALA A 275 23.31 4.60 -21.23
N LEU A 276 22.79 3.38 -21.38
CA LEU A 276 23.53 2.23 -21.93
C LEU A 276 23.35 2.09 -23.45
N ARG A 277 22.48 2.90 -24.07
CA ARG A 277 22.09 2.82 -25.49
C ARG A 277 21.55 1.43 -25.86
N LEU A 278 20.73 0.87 -24.97
CA LEU A 278 20.08 -0.42 -25.20
C LEU A 278 18.82 -0.21 -26.04
N SER A 279 18.53 -1.16 -26.91
CA SER A 279 17.22 -1.30 -27.54
C SER A 279 16.39 -2.31 -26.75
N ASN A 280 15.14 -1.97 -26.46
CA ASN A 280 14.16 -2.87 -25.82
C ASN A 280 14.64 -3.48 -24.48
N ALA A 281 15.25 -2.70 -23.59
CA ALA A 281 15.81 -3.23 -22.33
C ALA A 281 14.74 -3.95 -21.48
N GLY A 282 13.48 -3.51 -21.55
CA GLY A 282 12.36 -4.18 -20.88
C GLY A 282 12.18 -5.65 -21.31
N GLU A 283 12.53 -6.01 -22.55
CA GLU A 283 12.47 -7.40 -23.04
C GLU A 283 13.62 -8.27 -22.52
N HIS A 284 14.64 -7.67 -21.92
CA HIS A 284 15.83 -8.33 -21.40
C HIS A 284 15.82 -8.48 -19.87
N ILE A 285 14.74 -8.07 -19.20
CA ILE A 285 14.57 -8.20 -17.74
C ILE A 285 14.15 -9.64 -17.41
N LEU A 286 14.97 -10.34 -16.61
CA LEU A 286 14.74 -11.72 -16.21
C LEU A 286 13.43 -11.85 -15.42
N GLU A 287 13.25 -11.00 -14.41
CA GLU A 287 12.11 -10.97 -13.49
C GLU A 287 10.77 -10.89 -14.26
N THR A 288 10.69 -10.01 -15.27
CA THR A 288 9.51 -9.88 -16.14
C THR A 288 9.24 -11.16 -16.92
N LYS A 289 10.27 -11.88 -17.40
CA LYS A 289 10.11 -13.14 -18.15
C LYS A 289 9.69 -14.32 -17.29
N ILE A 290 10.13 -14.36 -16.04
CA ILE A 290 9.77 -15.44 -15.10
C ILE A 290 8.50 -15.12 -14.31
N GLY A 291 7.83 -14.01 -14.59
CA GLY A 291 6.60 -13.59 -13.90
C GLY A 291 6.85 -13.17 -12.45
N PHE A 292 8.07 -12.76 -12.12
CA PHE A 292 8.41 -12.25 -10.80
C PHE A 292 7.87 -10.83 -10.66
N THR A 293 6.73 -10.68 -10.01
CA THR A 293 6.24 -9.39 -9.49
C THR A 293 6.76 -9.23 -8.05
N PRO A 294 7.71 -8.33 -7.78
CA PRO A 294 8.13 -8.06 -6.42
C PRO A 294 7.01 -7.31 -5.70
N ARG A 295 6.53 -7.88 -4.58
CA ARG A 295 5.48 -7.40 -3.65
C ARG A 295 4.06 -7.91 -3.96
N ASP A 296 3.76 -9.11 -3.45
CA ASP A 296 2.47 -9.52 -2.82
C ASP A 296 2.24 -11.03 -2.79
N THR A 297 3.18 -11.85 -3.26
CA THR A 297 3.15 -13.27 -2.95
C THR A 297 3.95 -13.51 -1.69
N GLY A 298 3.41 -14.31 -0.77
CA GLY A 298 4.22 -14.95 0.28
C GLY A 298 5.40 -15.74 -0.31
N PRO A 299 6.07 -16.61 0.46
CA PRO A 299 7.13 -17.44 -0.12
C PRO A 299 6.66 -18.12 -1.41
N SER A 300 7.56 -18.30 -2.38
CA SER A 300 7.27 -19.17 -3.53
C SER A 300 6.77 -20.52 -3.04
N LEU A 301 6.06 -21.29 -3.88
CA LEU A 301 5.62 -22.62 -3.47
C LEU A 301 6.79 -23.45 -2.91
N ASP A 302 7.95 -23.41 -3.59
CA ASP A 302 9.18 -24.04 -3.11
C ASP A 302 9.64 -23.48 -1.77
N GLY A 303 9.65 -22.16 -1.60
CA GLY A 303 10.02 -21.52 -0.35
C GLY A 303 9.07 -21.87 0.81
N TRP A 304 7.79 -22.07 0.52
CA TRP A 304 6.79 -22.48 1.52
C TRP A 304 6.98 -23.96 1.90
N ILE A 305 7.22 -24.83 0.92
CA ILE A 305 7.52 -26.25 1.14
C ILE A 305 8.81 -26.40 1.96
N ASP A 306 9.86 -25.66 1.61
CA ASP A 306 11.10 -25.62 2.37
C ASP A 306 10.87 -25.13 3.80
N ALA A 307 10.02 -24.12 3.99
CA ALA A 307 9.67 -23.62 5.32
C ALA A 307 8.91 -24.66 6.15
N LEU A 308 7.97 -25.39 5.56
CA LEU A 308 7.23 -26.49 6.20
C LEU A 308 8.16 -27.65 6.62
N ALA A 309 9.23 -27.89 5.85
CA ALA A 309 10.18 -28.98 6.11
C ALA A 309 11.28 -28.63 7.14
N ARG A 310 11.35 -27.39 7.62
CA ARG A 310 12.36 -26.95 8.59
C ARG A 310 12.05 -27.42 10.01
N GLU A 311 13.06 -27.37 10.87
CA GLU A 311 12.94 -27.56 12.32
C GLU A 311 12.33 -26.32 13.00
N SER A 312 11.15 -25.90 12.52
CA SER A 312 10.36 -24.80 13.08
C SER A 312 8.92 -25.24 13.30
N PRO A 313 8.24 -24.75 14.34
CA PRO A 313 6.86 -25.16 14.63
C PRO A 313 5.83 -24.62 13.63
N THR A 314 6.18 -23.61 12.82
CA THR A 314 5.29 -22.94 11.87
C THR A 314 6.06 -22.58 10.59
N PRO A 315 5.47 -22.73 9.37
CA PRO A 315 4.17 -23.35 9.10
C PRO A 315 4.15 -24.84 9.47
N GLY A 316 2.98 -25.35 9.85
CA GLY A 316 2.82 -26.71 10.36
C GLY A 316 1.63 -27.46 9.74
N GLY A 317 1.14 -28.49 10.44
CA GLY A 317 0.03 -29.32 9.96
C GLY A 317 -1.27 -28.55 9.70
N GLY A 318 -1.60 -27.56 10.55
CA GLY A 318 -2.77 -26.69 10.35
C GLY A 318 -2.66 -25.85 9.08
N SER A 319 -1.54 -25.15 8.88
CA SER A 319 -1.23 -24.45 7.63
C SER A 319 -1.30 -25.35 6.40
N ALA A 320 -0.80 -26.59 6.48
CA ALA A 320 -0.88 -27.55 5.38
C ALA A 320 -2.31 -28.02 5.08
N ALA A 321 -3.14 -28.24 6.11
CA ALA A 321 -4.55 -28.56 5.95
C ALA A 321 -5.33 -27.40 5.29
N ALA A 322 -5.06 -26.16 5.71
CA ALA A 322 -5.63 -24.97 5.08
C ALA A 322 -5.20 -24.83 3.60
N LEU A 323 -3.94 -25.14 3.29
CA LEU A 323 -3.43 -25.13 1.91
C LEU A 323 -4.11 -26.21 1.05
N ALA A 324 -4.31 -27.42 1.58
CA ALA A 324 -5.07 -28.47 0.89
C ALA A 324 -6.50 -28.00 0.56
N GLY A 325 -7.16 -27.30 1.49
CA GLY A 325 -8.47 -26.69 1.26
C GLY A 325 -8.43 -25.61 0.18
N THR A 326 -7.38 -24.77 0.17
CA THR A 326 -7.17 -23.74 -0.86
C THR A 326 -7.05 -24.35 -2.25
N LEU A 327 -6.28 -25.45 -2.38
CA LEU A 327 -6.11 -26.18 -3.64
C LEU A 327 -7.42 -26.83 -4.09
N ALA A 328 -8.19 -27.42 -3.17
CA ALA A 328 -9.52 -27.93 -3.47
C ALA A 328 -10.46 -26.83 -4.02
N ALA A 329 -10.44 -25.64 -3.40
CA ALA A 329 -11.29 -24.52 -3.82
C ALA A 329 -10.92 -24.00 -5.20
N ALA A 330 -9.62 -23.95 -5.50
CA ALA A 330 -9.12 -23.62 -6.84
C ALA A 330 -9.60 -24.61 -7.90
N LEU A 331 -9.59 -25.92 -7.62
CA LEU A 331 -10.08 -26.94 -8.55
C LEU A 331 -11.60 -26.84 -8.76
N VAL A 332 -12.40 -26.66 -7.70
CA VAL A 332 -13.86 -26.44 -7.85
C VAL A 332 -14.14 -25.21 -8.72
N ALA A 333 -13.44 -24.09 -8.46
CA ALA A 333 -13.58 -22.88 -9.26
C ALA A 333 -13.17 -23.10 -10.73
N MET A 334 -12.09 -23.84 -10.98
CA MET A 334 -11.66 -24.18 -12.35
C MET A 334 -12.73 -24.98 -13.09
N VAL A 335 -13.26 -26.04 -12.48
CA VAL A 335 -14.32 -26.87 -13.08
C VAL A 335 -15.57 -26.03 -13.35
N ALA A 336 -15.97 -25.17 -12.41
CA ALA A 336 -17.10 -24.28 -12.59
C ALA A 336 -16.88 -23.29 -13.75
N ARG A 337 -15.69 -22.66 -13.86
CA ARG A 337 -15.33 -21.78 -14.99
C ARG A 337 -15.38 -22.48 -16.34
N LEU A 338 -14.97 -23.75 -16.39
CA LEU A 338 -15.00 -24.57 -17.61
C LEU A 338 -16.41 -25.05 -17.98
N THR A 339 -17.39 -24.88 -17.08
CA THR A 339 -18.80 -25.21 -17.26
C THR A 339 -19.60 -23.97 -17.68
N VAL A 340 -19.37 -22.83 -17.02
CA VAL A 340 -20.08 -21.56 -17.24
C VAL A 340 -19.94 -21.07 -18.70
N GLY A 341 -21.03 -20.58 -19.26
CA GLY A 341 -21.15 -19.96 -20.59
C GLY A 341 -21.14 -20.95 -21.75
N ARG A 342 -21.02 -22.25 -21.48
CA ARG A 342 -20.95 -23.29 -22.51
C ARG A 342 -22.36 -23.75 -22.89
N LYS A 343 -22.67 -23.74 -24.19
CA LYS A 343 -23.98 -24.17 -24.73
C LYS A 343 -24.40 -25.56 -24.23
N ALA A 344 -23.45 -26.50 -24.12
CA ALA A 344 -23.71 -27.87 -23.65
C ALA A 344 -24.16 -27.96 -22.17
N TYR A 345 -23.92 -26.91 -21.38
CA TYR A 345 -24.19 -26.85 -19.94
C TYR A 345 -25.16 -25.71 -19.60
N ALA A 346 -25.92 -25.21 -20.57
CA ALA A 346 -26.84 -24.08 -20.37
C ALA A 346 -27.87 -24.32 -19.25
N ALA A 347 -28.32 -25.56 -19.07
CA ALA A 347 -29.28 -25.93 -18.03
C ALA A 347 -28.73 -25.77 -16.59
N VAL A 348 -27.41 -25.75 -16.41
CA VAL A 348 -26.74 -25.66 -15.11
C VAL A 348 -25.90 -24.39 -14.97
N ASP A 349 -26.00 -23.45 -15.92
CA ASP A 349 -25.15 -22.25 -15.98
C ASP A 349 -25.27 -21.40 -14.71
N ALA A 350 -26.49 -21.15 -14.25
CA ALA A 350 -26.75 -20.33 -13.07
C ALA A 350 -26.13 -20.98 -11.81
N GLN A 351 -26.37 -22.29 -11.63
CA GLN A 351 -25.82 -23.05 -10.51
C GLN A 351 -24.29 -23.12 -10.57
N ALA A 352 -23.69 -23.28 -11.75
CA ALA A 352 -22.24 -23.27 -11.91
C ALA A 352 -21.63 -21.90 -11.58
N ARG A 353 -22.33 -20.78 -11.85
CA ARG A 353 -21.90 -19.44 -11.44
C ARG A 353 -21.95 -19.24 -9.93
N GLU A 354 -22.99 -19.75 -9.27
CA GLU A 354 -23.09 -19.71 -7.81
C GLU A 354 -21.96 -20.52 -7.15
N ILE A 355 -21.71 -21.75 -7.64
CA ILE A 355 -20.60 -22.58 -7.18
C ILE A 355 -19.26 -21.87 -7.40
N LEU A 356 -19.07 -21.22 -8.56
CA LEU A 356 -17.85 -20.47 -8.84
C LEU A 356 -17.64 -19.32 -7.85
N ALA A 357 -18.67 -18.50 -7.61
CA ALA A 357 -18.59 -17.37 -6.70
C ALA A 357 -18.25 -17.84 -5.28
N GLU A 358 -18.91 -18.90 -4.80
CA GLU A 358 -18.67 -19.44 -3.47
C GLU A 358 -17.29 -20.11 -3.35
N ALA A 359 -16.86 -20.87 -4.36
CA ALA A 359 -15.53 -21.48 -4.38
C ALA A 359 -14.42 -20.43 -4.36
N GLU A 360 -14.59 -19.29 -5.05
CA GLU A 360 -13.63 -18.17 -5.01
C GLU A 360 -13.57 -17.52 -3.63
N GLN A 361 -14.71 -17.33 -2.97
CA GLN A 361 -14.76 -16.84 -1.59
C GLN A 361 -14.05 -17.81 -0.65
N LEU A 362 -14.40 -19.10 -0.68
CA LEU A 362 -13.77 -20.13 0.15
C LEU A 362 -12.27 -20.26 -0.11
N ARG A 363 -11.83 -20.08 -1.36
CA ARG A 363 -10.40 -20.07 -1.71
C ARG A 363 -9.67 -18.91 -1.02
N GLY A 364 -10.25 -17.71 -1.05
CA GLY A 364 -9.70 -16.55 -0.35
C GLY A 364 -9.64 -16.76 1.16
N ASP A 365 -10.71 -17.29 1.75
CA ASP A 365 -10.80 -17.57 3.19
C ASP A 365 -9.77 -18.63 3.63
N LEU A 366 -9.71 -19.77 2.94
CA LEU A 366 -8.75 -20.84 3.22
C LEU A 366 -7.29 -20.40 3.01
N ARG A 367 -7.01 -19.54 2.01
CA ARG A 367 -5.66 -19.02 1.79
C ARG A 367 -5.19 -18.15 2.95
N ARG A 368 -6.07 -17.31 3.51
CA ARG A 368 -5.74 -16.51 4.71
C ARG A 368 -5.49 -17.41 5.91
N LEU A 369 -6.29 -18.46 6.08
CA LEU A 369 -6.13 -19.43 7.18
C LEU A 369 -4.77 -20.15 7.19
N VAL A 370 -4.09 -20.28 6.05
CA VAL A 370 -2.70 -20.79 5.99
C VAL A 370 -1.76 -19.97 6.87
N ASP A 371 -1.87 -18.64 6.79
CA ASP A 371 -0.99 -17.70 7.51
C ASP A 371 -1.53 -17.41 8.93
N GLU A 372 -2.85 -17.39 9.10
CA GLU A 372 -3.49 -17.19 10.41
C GLU A 372 -3.21 -18.36 11.37
N ASP A 373 -3.16 -19.61 10.90
CA ASP A 373 -2.77 -20.77 11.72
C ASP A 373 -1.35 -20.63 12.28
N ALA A 374 -0.39 -20.28 11.41
CA ALA A 374 0.99 -20.04 11.81
C ALA A 374 1.07 -18.89 12.85
N THR A 375 0.40 -17.77 12.57
CA THR A 375 0.36 -16.61 13.45
C THR A 375 -0.27 -16.93 14.82
N ALA A 376 -1.34 -17.71 14.83
CA ALA A 376 -2.02 -18.10 16.07
C ALA A 376 -1.11 -19.02 16.93
N TYR A 377 -0.40 -19.94 16.30
CA TYR A 377 0.53 -20.84 17.00
C TYR A 377 1.78 -20.11 17.54
N GLU A 378 2.24 -19.04 16.90
CA GLU A 378 3.25 -18.16 17.49
C GLU A 378 2.78 -17.58 18.84
N GLY A 379 1.48 -17.29 18.97
CA GLY A 379 0.85 -16.89 20.23
C GLY A 379 1.04 -17.93 21.34
N VAL A 380 0.85 -19.21 21.00
CA VAL A 380 1.10 -20.34 21.92
C VAL A 380 2.58 -20.40 22.30
N THR A 381 3.48 -20.27 21.33
CA THR A 381 4.92 -20.25 21.57
C THR A 381 5.33 -19.10 22.51
N ARG A 382 4.74 -17.91 22.35
CA ARG A 382 4.96 -16.77 23.26
C ARG A 382 4.41 -17.05 24.66
N ALA A 383 3.23 -17.64 24.78
CA ALA A 383 2.64 -17.98 26.07
C ALA A 383 3.49 -18.99 26.86
N TYR A 384 4.08 -19.99 26.19
CA TYR A 384 4.97 -20.95 26.85
C TYR A 384 6.26 -20.34 27.41
N LYS A 385 6.72 -19.22 26.85
CA LYS A 385 7.91 -18.47 27.31
C LYS A 385 7.66 -17.66 28.59
N ILE A 386 6.42 -17.48 29.03
CA ILE A 386 6.11 -16.84 30.31
C ILE A 386 6.77 -17.65 31.45
N PRO A 387 7.45 -17.01 32.42
CA PRO A 387 8.12 -17.71 33.53
C PRO A 387 7.18 -18.60 34.34
N LYS A 388 7.64 -19.79 34.73
CA LYS A 388 6.82 -20.81 35.44
C LYS A 388 6.20 -20.32 36.76
N GLY A 389 6.79 -19.30 37.40
CA GLY A 389 6.26 -18.70 38.63
C GLY A 389 5.24 -17.58 38.43
N ASP A 390 4.96 -17.16 37.19
CA ASP A 390 3.95 -16.13 36.94
C ASP A 390 2.54 -16.73 37.05
N PRO A 391 1.68 -16.24 37.96
CA PRO A 391 0.33 -16.79 38.16
C PRO A 391 -0.56 -16.67 36.93
N ARG A 392 -0.24 -15.78 35.97
CA ARG A 392 -1.00 -15.59 34.73
C ARG A 392 -0.66 -16.62 33.66
N ARG A 393 0.43 -17.39 33.84
CA ARG A 393 0.97 -18.29 32.81
C ARG A 393 -0.05 -19.33 32.33
N SER A 394 -0.73 -20.01 33.26
CA SER A 394 -1.68 -21.08 32.91
C SER A 394 -2.83 -20.52 32.06
N GLN A 395 -3.40 -19.41 32.52
CA GLN A 395 -4.49 -18.75 31.81
C GLN A 395 -4.06 -18.28 30.42
N ALA A 396 -2.87 -17.66 30.29
CA ALA A 396 -2.36 -17.18 29.02
C ALA A 396 -2.09 -18.32 28.01
N ILE A 397 -1.65 -19.48 28.48
CA ILE A 397 -1.47 -20.67 27.64
C ILE A 397 -2.82 -21.20 27.16
N ASP A 398 -3.80 -21.33 28.06
CA ASP A 398 -5.14 -21.79 27.70
C ASP A 398 -5.81 -20.81 26.70
N ASP A 399 -5.67 -19.50 26.91
CA ASP A 399 -6.16 -18.48 25.97
C ASP A 399 -5.52 -18.62 24.59
N ALA A 400 -4.21 -18.83 24.54
CA ALA A 400 -3.46 -18.96 23.30
C ALA A 400 -3.81 -20.27 22.56
N LEU A 401 -3.99 -21.38 23.28
CA LEU A 401 -4.39 -22.67 22.70
C LEU A 401 -5.80 -22.61 22.12
N LEU A 402 -6.74 -21.98 22.84
CA LEU A 402 -8.09 -21.76 22.32
C LEU A 402 -8.08 -20.84 21.10
N ALA A 403 -7.21 -19.83 21.06
CA ALA A 403 -7.03 -18.99 19.88
C ALA A 403 -6.42 -19.77 18.71
N ALA A 404 -5.41 -20.62 18.95
CA ALA A 404 -4.77 -21.48 17.95
C ALA A 404 -5.68 -22.60 17.42
N ALA A 405 -6.69 -23.01 18.19
CA ALA A 405 -7.69 -23.97 17.73
C ALA A 405 -8.72 -23.36 16.76
N ARG A 406 -8.86 -22.02 16.70
CA ARG A 406 -9.89 -21.36 15.85
C ARG A 406 -9.60 -21.46 14.35
N PRO A 407 -8.40 -21.09 13.85
CA PRO A 407 -8.12 -21.23 12.42
C PRO A 407 -8.38 -22.63 11.86
N PRO A 408 -7.91 -23.74 12.47
CA PRO A 408 -8.21 -25.07 11.95
C PRO A 408 -9.71 -25.43 12.08
N ALA A 409 -10.44 -24.95 13.10
CA ALA A 409 -11.89 -25.16 13.15
C ALA A 409 -12.62 -24.46 11.99
N ASP A 410 -12.19 -23.27 11.60
CA ASP A 410 -12.70 -22.59 10.40
C ASP A 410 -12.33 -23.35 9.13
N VAL A 411 -11.13 -23.94 9.03
CA VAL A 411 -10.75 -24.84 7.93
C VAL A 411 -11.70 -26.03 7.84
N VAL A 412 -12.09 -26.66 8.96
CA VAL A 412 -13.08 -27.75 8.97
C VAL A 412 -14.43 -27.29 8.41
N LYS A 413 -14.92 -26.13 8.84
CA LYS A 413 -16.19 -25.56 8.37
C LYS A 413 -16.16 -25.28 6.87
N HIS A 414 -15.12 -24.58 6.40
CA HIS A 414 -14.94 -24.26 4.98
C HIS A 414 -14.73 -25.53 4.14
N GLY A 415 -13.95 -26.48 4.63
CA GLY A 415 -13.70 -27.77 3.99
C GLY A 415 -14.97 -28.59 3.79
N ARG A 416 -15.87 -28.65 4.77
CA ARG A 416 -17.17 -29.34 4.65
C ARG A 416 -18.03 -28.73 3.54
N ARG A 417 -18.08 -27.39 3.47
CA ARG A 417 -18.83 -26.72 2.41
C ARG A 417 -18.21 -26.98 1.04
N LEU A 418 -16.88 -26.89 0.97
CA LEU A 418 -16.14 -27.10 -0.26
C LEU A 418 -16.26 -28.52 -0.81
N LEU A 419 -16.25 -29.52 0.07
CA LEU A 419 -16.52 -30.92 -0.29
C LEU A 419 -17.91 -31.07 -0.95
N ALA A 420 -18.94 -30.44 -0.40
CA ALA A 420 -20.28 -30.48 -0.98
C ALA A 420 -20.32 -29.81 -2.37
N LEU A 421 -19.60 -28.70 -2.54
CA LEU A 421 -19.45 -28.05 -3.85
C LEU A 421 -18.70 -28.95 -4.85
N ALA A 422 -17.62 -29.61 -4.41
CA ALA A 422 -16.86 -30.54 -5.25
C ALA A 422 -17.72 -31.71 -5.74
N GLN A 423 -18.52 -32.32 -4.86
CA GLN A 423 -19.45 -33.39 -5.22
C GLN A 423 -20.53 -32.91 -6.20
N THR A 424 -21.05 -31.69 -6.00
CA THR A 424 -22.07 -31.12 -6.89
C THR A 424 -21.49 -30.86 -8.27
N ILE A 425 -20.35 -30.18 -8.35
CA ILE A 425 -19.73 -29.80 -9.63
C ILE A 425 -19.16 -31.01 -10.37
N GLU A 426 -18.79 -32.10 -9.68
CA GLU A 426 -18.45 -33.37 -10.33
C GLU A 426 -19.60 -33.90 -11.19
N HIS A 427 -20.84 -33.77 -10.70
CA HIS A 427 -22.01 -34.33 -11.37
C HIS A 427 -22.54 -33.43 -12.49
N ILE A 428 -22.59 -32.11 -12.25
CA ILE A 428 -23.21 -31.16 -13.18
C ILE A 428 -22.21 -30.47 -14.11
N GLY A 429 -20.94 -30.48 -13.74
CA GLY A 429 -19.89 -29.70 -14.40
C GLY A 429 -19.39 -30.32 -15.70
N ASN A 430 -18.32 -29.73 -16.22
CA ASN A 430 -17.71 -30.18 -17.45
C ASN A 430 -17.22 -31.64 -17.35
N LYS A 431 -17.74 -32.51 -18.22
CA LYS A 431 -17.43 -33.95 -18.24
C LYS A 431 -15.95 -34.27 -18.43
N HIS A 432 -15.18 -33.35 -19.03
CA HIS A 432 -13.73 -33.54 -19.23
C HIS A 432 -12.89 -33.22 -18.00
N THR A 433 -13.49 -32.65 -16.95
CA THR A 433 -12.80 -32.23 -15.72
C THR A 433 -13.35 -32.93 -14.48
N VAL A 434 -13.98 -34.10 -14.66
CA VAL A 434 -14.48 -34.94 -13.56
C VAL A 434 -13.34 -35.40 -12.64
N SER A 435 -12.16 -35.69 -13.21
CA SER A 435 -10.96 -36.00 -12.42
C SER A 435 -10.58 -34.84 -11.50
N ASP A 436 -10.64 -33.60 -11.98
CA ASP A 436 -10.30 -32.40 -11.20
C ASP A 436 -11.28 -32.19 -10.05
N ALA A 437 -12.58 -32.38 -10.30
CA ALA A 437 -13.61 -32.31 -9.26
C ALA A 437 -13.42 -33.39 -8.17
N ARG A 438 -13.03 -34.60 -8.56
CA ARG A 438 -12.72 -35.69 -7.61
C ARG A 438 -11.49 -35.38 -6.76
N VAL A 439 -10.42 -34.86 -7.38
CA VAL A 439 -9.22 -34.41 -6.65
C VAL A 439 -9.57 -33.30 -5.68
N ALA A 440 -10.43 -32.36 -6.09
CA ALA A 440 -10.93 -31.33 -5.19
C ALA A 440 -11.65 -31.91 -3.96
N GLY A 441 -12.51 -32.92 -4.17
CA GLY A 441 -13.19 -33.62 -3.07
C GLY A 441 -12.23 -34.34 -2.13
N MET A 442 -11.19 -34.99 -2.66
CA MET A 442 -10.16 -35.65 -1.85
C MET A 442 -9.35 -34.64 -1.03
N LEU A 443 -8.92 -33.54 -1.64
CA LEU A 443 -8.20 -32.46 -0.95
C LEU A 443 -9.06 -31.77 0.12
N ALA A 444 -10.36 -31.56 -0.16
CA ALA A 444 -11.29 -31.02 0.83
C ALA A 444 -11.45 -31.97 2.04
N ARG A 445 -11.45 -33.30 1.80
CA ARG A 445 -11.44 -34.29 2.88
C ARG A 445 -10.15 -34.19 3.71
N THR A 446 -9.00 -34.15 3.06
CA THR A 446 -7.70 -33.99 3.74
C THR A 446 -7.64 -32.72 4.56
N ALA A 447 -8.19 -31.61 4.06
CA ALA A 447 -8.29 -30.36 4.80
C ALA A 447 -9.13 -30.51 6.08
N ILE A 448 -10.30 -31.16 5.98
CA ILE A 448 -11.18 -31.43 7.13
C ILE A 448 -10.46 -32.29 8.16
N ASP A 449 -9.92 -33.43 7.74
CA ASP A 449 -9.34 -34.41 8.65
C ASP A 449 -8.07 -33.85 9.31
N GLY A 450 -7.17 -33.26 8.51
CA GLY A 450 -5.94 -32.62 9.00
C GLY A 450 -6.20 -31.46 9.95
N ALA A 451 -7.19 -30.61 9.64
CA ALA A 451 -7.55 -29.51 10.54
C ALA A 451 -8.22 -30.02 11.83
N THR A 452 -9.03 -31.07 11.76
CA THR A 452 -9.63 -31.71 12.95
C THR A 452 -8.56 -32.21 13.92
N GLU A 453 -7.49 -32.83 13.42
CA GLU A 453 -6.35 -33.23 14.25
C GLU A 453 -5.70 -32.04 14.97
N ASN A 454 -5.55 -30.90 14.29
CA ASN A 454 -4.97 -29.68 14.88
C ASN A 454 -5.91 -29.02 15.91
N VAL A 455 -7.24 -29.05 15.68
CA VAL A 455 -8.22 -28.62 16.70
C VAL A 455 -8.08 -29.50 17.94
N ASN A 456 -8.12 -30.82 17.77
CA ASN A 456 -8.05 -31.78 18.87
C ASN A 456 -6.75 -31.65 19.67
N ALA A 457 -5.61 -31.50 18.99
CA ALA A 457 -4.31 -31.32 19.62
C ALA A 457 -4.26 -30.07 20.52
N ASN A 458 -4.78 -28.93 20.03
CA ASN A 458 -4.83 -27.71 20.81
C ASN A 458 -5.80 -27.83 22.01
N LEU A 459 -7.01 -28.36 21.80
CA LEU A 459 -8.01 -28.51 22.86
C LEU A 459 -7.57 -29.50 23.96
N ALA A 460 -6.87 -30.57 23.59
CA ALA A 460 -6.31 -31.53 24.55
C ALA A 460 -5.22 -30.92 25.43
N ALA A 461 -4.52 -29.89 24.95
CA ALA A 461 -3.47 -29.19 25.68
C ALA A 461 -3.99 -28.11 26.64
N VAL A 462 -5.26 -27.72 26.55
CA VAL A 462 -5.89 -26.73 27.45
C VAL A 462 -6.03 -27.34 28.85
N SER A 463 -5.56 -26.63 29.88
CA SER A 463 -5.60 -27.13 31.25
C SER A 463 -7.02 -27.17 31.83
N ASP A 464 -7.85 -26.17 31.53
CA ASP A 464 -9.27 -26.15 31.87
C ASP A 464 -10.15 -26.80 30.76
N GLN A 465 -10.44 -28.08 30.96
CA GLN A 465 -11.26 -28.86 30.02
C GLN A 465 -12.74 -28.44 29.99
N ALA A 466 -13.26 -27.79 31.04
CA ALA A 466 -14.63 -27.26 31.00
C ALA A 466 -14.70 -26.06 30.06
N ARG A 467 -13.68 -25.21 30.11
CA ARG A 467 -13.53 -24.05 29.23
C ARG A 467 -13.30 -24.45 27.77
N ALA A 468 -12.50 -25.49 27.52
CA ALA A 468 -12.32 -26.04 26.17
C ALA A 468 -13.65 -26.43 25.51
N ARG A 469 -14.54 -27.10 26.24
CA ARG A 469 -15.88 -27.50 25.76
C ARG A 469 -16.82 -26.32 25.52
N GLN A 470 -16.69 -25.23 26.28
CA GLN A 470 -17.52 -24.04 26.15
C GLN A 470 -17.05 -23.08 25.06
N SER A 471 -15.85 -23.30 24.50
CA SER A 471 -15.23 -22.39 23.53
C SER A 471 -15.94 -22.33 22.16
N GLY A 472 -16.78 -23.33 21.84
CA GLY A 472 -17.46 -23.44 20.55
C GLY A 472 -16.56 -23.84 19.38
N VAL A 473 -15.33 -24.26 19.67
CA VAL A 473 -14.32 -24.66 18.67
C VAL A 473 -14.36 -26.19 18.37
N SER A 474 -15.03 -26.97 19.22
CA SER A 474 -15.18 -28.44 19.10
C SER A 474 -16.24 -28.88 18.10
#